data_AF-A0A9W9YL91-F1
#
_entry.id   AF-A0A9W9YL91-F1
#
_cell.length_a   1.000
_cell.length_b   1.000
_cell.length_c   1.000
_cell.angle_alpha   90.00
_cell.angle_beta   90.00
_cell.angle_gamma   90.00
#
_symmetry.space_group_name_H-M   'P 1'
#
loop_
_entity.id
_entity.type
_entity.pdbx_description
1 polymer ?
#
loop_
_entity_poly.entity_id
_entity_poly.type
_entity_poly.pdbx_seq_one_letter_code
_entity_poly.pdbx_strand_id
1 'polypeptide(L)'
;MIVTSSTMQDHKYSSTLEHFKERLGLSTKNKDGVKYIITTCLDPWSSSMDFMDDLAAIMRNTILNAIGTVTDTPDCHSFVSTDVVNADKEVFVSYAGNFKQTQHQYFAVARFRFLSDDDVATFNATVQKSTPIVLRNIQSEPKRLHDLLFNDSDEERLSEKFDFFVGLPTESSVPFMTADMKIVDVPRYDHFDVADDQYPDSATYILYGDVGNAYLFHTPTKDPDYLQIVRLTEVPKGLGDSTEKAVILKQGVDAELLGVPGAPTVQDGKIVDPLTDSKYDINFVGIQGEEITTGVVVQKKIWFDGEVLNKSQ
;
A
#
# COMPACT_ATOMS: atom_id res chain seq x y z
N MET A 1 -10.86 10.59 6.04
CA MET A 1 -11.54 11.81 5.54
C MET A 1 -12.84 11.42 4.85
N ILE A 2 -13.96 12.07 5.16
CA ILE A 2 -15.23 11.91 4.44
C ILE A 2 -15.58 13.23 3.78
N VAL A 3 -15.88 13.20 2.49
CA VAL A 3 -16.27 14.39 1.71
C VAL A 3 -17.62 14.17 1.02
N THR A 4 -18.29 15.26 0.69
CA THR A 4 -19.47 15.23 -0.18
C THR A 4 -19.11 15.83 -1.53
N SER A 5 -19.94 15.62 -2.56
CA SER A 5 -19.73 16.24 -3.86
C SER A 5 -21.03 16.78 -4.43
N SER A 6 -20.91 17.75 -5.33
CA SER A 6 -22.02 18.28 -6.11
C SER A 6 -21.54 18.66 -7.50
N THR A 7 -22.47 19.04 -8.37
CA THR A 7 -22.17 19.54 -9.72
C THR A 7 -22.71 20.94 -9.89
N MET A 8 -21.83 21.88 -10.24
CA MET A 8 -22.21 23.23 -10.60
C MET A 8 -22.75 23.21 -12.03
N GLN A 9 -24.07 23.30 -12.16
CA GLN A 9 -24.77 23.27 -13.44
C GLN A 9 -24.86 24.66 -14.07
N ASP A 10 -25.00 24.71 -15.40
CA ASP A 10 -25.30 25.95 -16.10
C ASP A 10 -26.69 26.46 -15.69
N HIS A 11 -26.80 27.76 -15.44
CA HIS A 11 -28.06 28.37 -15.06
C HIS A 11 -28.26 29.63 -15.90
N LYS A 12 -29.41 29.69 -16.60
CA LYS A 12 -29.72 30.70 -17.63
C LYS A 12 -29.47 32.17 -17.20
N TYR A 13 -29.56 32.45 -15.90
CA TYR A 13 -29.43 33.78 -15.32
C TYR A 13 -28.21 33.94 -14.39
N SER A 14 -27.21 33.06 -14.48
CA SER A 14 -26.01 33.11 -13.65
C SER A 14 -24.74 32.95 -14.48
N SER A 15 -23.74 33.78 -14.22
CA SER A 15 -22.38 33.63 -14.75
C SER A 15 -21.45 32.84 -13.83
N THR A 16 -21.96 32.27 -12.72
CA THR A 16 -21.13 31.59 -11.72
C THR A 16 -20.35 30.41 -12.32
N LEU A 17 -20.96 29.59 -13.18
CA LEU A 17 -20.28 28.46 -13.81
C LEU A 17 -19.12 28.91 -14.71
N GLU A 18 -19.33 29.98 -15.48
CA GLU A 18 -18.31 30.54 -16.37
C GLU A 18 -17.08 31.00 -15.56
N HIS A 19 -17.30 31.81 -14.52
CA HIS A 19 -16.21 32.27 -13.66
C HIS A 19 -15.55 31.13 -12.87
N PHE A 20 -16.32 30.12 -12.46
CA PHE A 20 -15.76 28.96 -11.78
C PHE A 20 -14.84 28.17 -12.71
N LYS A 21 -15.25 27.92 -13.95
CA LYS A 21 -14.42 27.29 -14.98
C LYS A 21 -13.16 28.10 -15.30
N GLU A 22 -13.29 29.41 -15.46
CA GLU A 22 -12.17 30.31 -15.72
C GLU A 22 -11.10 30.21 -14.64
N ARG A 23 -11.48 30.22 -13.36
CA ARG A 23 -10.54 30.07 -12.22
C ARG A 23 -9.84 28.72 -12.17
N LEU A 24 -10.49 27.68 -12.67
CA LEU A 24 -9.91 26.33 -12.77
C LEU A 24 -9.08 26.13 -14.05
N GLY A 25 -8.98 27.15 -14.92
CA GLY A 25 -8.32 27.02 -16.22
C GLY A 25 -9.07 26.14 -17.22
N LEU A 26 -10.37 25.90 -17.01
CA LEU A 26 -11.22 25.09 -17.87
C LEU A 26 -11.85 25.94 -18.98
N SER A 27 -12.21 25.28 -20.10
CA SER A 27 -12.91 25.94 -21.20
C SER A 27 -14.29 26.45 -20.78
N THR A 28 -14.52 27.76 -20.93
CA THR A 28 -15.80 28.41 -20.65
C THR A 28 -16.82 28.27 -21.78
N LYS A 29 -16.42 27.72 -22.93
CA LYS A 29 -17.26 27.66 -24.15
C LYS A 29 -18.38 26.63 -24.07
N ASN A 30 -18.22 25.56 -23.29
CA ASN A 30 -19.26 24.55 -23.11
C ASN A 30 -20.10 24.84 -21.85
N LYS A 31 -21.34 24.32 -21.85
CA LYS A 31 -22.28 24.45 -20.73
C LYS A 31 -22.24 23.25 -19.78
N ASP A 32 -21.29 22.35 -19.98
CA ASP A 32 -21.16 21.14 -19.16
C ASP A 32 -20.89 21.53 -17.70
N GLY A 33 -21.60 20.92 -16.77
CA GLY A 33 -21.41 21.20 -15.35
C GLY A 33 -20.03 20.78 -14.86
N VAL A 34 -19.55 21.43 -13.80
CA VAL A 34 -18.27 21.07 -13.16
C VAL A 34 -18.56 20.38 -11.83
N LYS A 35 -18.09 19.15 -11.65
CA LYS A 35 -18.13 18.46 -10.35
C LYS A 35 -17.14 19.11 -9.40
N TYR A 36 -17.54 19.25 -8.14
CA TYR A 36 -16.68 19.78 -7.08
C TYR A 36 -16.89 19.02 -5.77
N ILE A 37 -15.83 18.98 -4.97
CA ILE A 37 -15.81 18.36 -3.66
C ILE A 37 -16.20 19.42 -2.61
N ILE A 38 -16.96 19.00 -1.61
CA ILE A 38 -17.48 19.83 -0.53
C ILE A 38 -17.01 19.22 0.81
N THR A 39 -16.28 20.03 1.57
CA THR A 39 -15.83 19.73 2.93
C THR A 39 -16.63 20.56 3.93
N THR A 40 -17.71 19.99 4.47
CA THR A 40 -18.53 20.68 5.48
C THR A 40 -17.85 20.54 6.85
N CYS A 41 -17.28 21.64 7.35
CA CYS A 41 -16.57 21.66 8.62
C CYS A 41 -17.51 22.15 9.73
N LEU A 42 -18.07 21.22 10.51
CA LEU A 42 -18.90 21.52 11.69
C LEU A 42 -18.24 21.13 13.01
N ASP A 43 -17.10 20.43 12.92
CA ASP A 43 -16.36 19.91 14.04
C ASP A 43 -15.47 21.01 14.66
N PRO A 44 -15.71 21.46 15.90
CA PRO A 44 -14.87 22.45 16.58
C PRO A 44 -13.53 21.86 17.08
N TRP A 45 -13.37 20.53 17.13
CA TRP A 45 -12.18 19.83 17.61
C TRP A 45 -11.13 19.62 16.51
N SER A 46 -11.55 19.63 15.25
CA SER A 46 -10.71 19.55 14.05
C SER A 46 -9.99 20.87 13.72
N SER A 47 -9.27 21.46 14.68
CA SER A 47 -8.66 22.79 14.52
C SER A 47 -7.16 22.88 14.80
N SER A 48 -6.50 21.80 15.23
CA SER A 48 -5.05 21.79 15.35
C SER A 48 -4.39 21.78 13.97
N MET A 49 -3.18 22.34 13.89
CA MET A 49 -2.38 22.29 12.66
C MET A 49 -2.06 20.85 12.28
N ASP A 50 -1.66 20.02 13.26
CA ASP A 50 -1.35 18.61 13.05
C ASP A 50 -2.51 17.85 12.38
N PHE A 51 -3.75 18.07 12.86
CA PHE A 51 -4.93 17.47 12.24
C PHE A 51 -5.15 17.96 10.80
N MET A 52 -4.91 19.24 10.53
CA MET A 52 -5.03 19.80 9.18
C MET A 52 -3.96 19.26 8.23
N ASP A 53 -2.74 19.03 8.73
CA ASP A 53 -1.65 18.44 7.97
C ASP A 53 -1.95 16.98 7.62
N ASP A 54 -2.48 16.18 8.55
CA ASP A 54 -2.97 14.82 8.31
C ASP A 54 -4.07 14.79 7.24
N LEU A 55 -5.05 15.69 7.36
CA LEU A 55 -6.14 15.80 6.40
C LEU A 55 -5.64 16.19 5.00
N ALA A 56 -4.69 17.12 4.94
CA ALA A 56 -4.06 17.55 3.70
C ALA A 56 -3.25 16.42 3.05
N ALA A 57 -2.51 15.64 3.84
CA ALA A 57 -1.76 14.48 3.37
C ALA A 57 -2.69 13.42 2.76
N ILE A 58 -3.79 13.08 3.45
CA ILE A 58 -4.80 12.14 2.94
C ILE A 58 -5.39 12.64 1.61
N MET A 59 -5.76 13.93 1.54
CA MET A 59 -6.33 14.52 0.33
C MET A 59 -5.32 14.53 -0.83
N ARG A 60 -4.06 14.89 -0.56
CA ARG A 60 -2.97 14.86 -1.55
C ARG A 60 -2.79 13.46 -2.12
N ASN A 61 -2.63 12.45 -1.24
CA ASN A 61 -2.48 11.05 -1.64
C ASN A 61 -3.65 10.59 -2.51
N THR A 62 -4.89 10.90 -2.09
CA THR A 62 -6.11 10.55 -2.85
C THR A 62 -6.11 11.19 -4.24
N ILE A 63 -5.74 12.47 -4.36
CA ILE A 63 -5.67 13.17 -5.65
C ILE A 63 -4.59 12.55 -6.55
N LEU A 64 -3.40 12.29 -6.01
CA LEU A 64 -2.29 11.70 -6.76
C LEU A 64 -2.64 10.31 -7.28
N ASN A 65 -3.24 9.47 -6.44
CA ASN A 65 -3.75 8.16 -6.84
C ASN A 65 -4.80 8.28 -7.96
N ALA A 66 -5.74 9.22 -7.85
CA ALA A 66 -6.76 9.45 -8.87
C ALA A 66 -6.19 9.97 -10.20
N ILE A 67 -5.13 10.79 -10.16
CA ILE A 67 -4.38 11.19 -11.35
C ILE A 67 -3.77 9.94 -11.98
N GLY A 68 -3.05 9.14 -11.20
CA GLY A 68 -2.43 7.89 -11.62
C GLY A 68 -3.37 6.92 -12.34
N THR A 69 -4.58 6.71 -11.78
CA THR A 69 -5.63 5.88 -12.41
C THR A 69 -5.92 6.29 -13.86
N VAL A 70 -5.78 7.58 -14.19
CA VAL A 70 -6.09 8.10 -15.53
C VAL A 70 -4.83 8.24 -16.38
N THR A 71 -3.70 8.64 -15.80
CA THR A 71 -2.50 9.06 -16.53
C THR A 71 -1.43 7.99 -16.66
N ASP A 72 -1.39 7.01 -15.74
CA ASP A 72 -0.32 6.01 -15.75
C ASP A 72 -0.39 5.14 -17.01
N THR A 73 0.78 4.73 -17.48
CA THR A 73 0.89 3.76 -18.57
C THR A 73 0.73 2.35 -18.00
N PRO A 74 -0.04 1.46 -18.64
CA PRO A 74 -0.10 0.06 -18.25
C PRO A 74 1.28 -0.61 -18.26
N ASP A 75 1.59 -1.42 -17.24
CA ASP A 75 2.87 -2.12 -17.11
C ASP A 75 2.74 -3.46 -16.34
N CYS A 76 3.89 -4.08 -16.05
CA CYS A 76 4.03 -5.28 -15.24
C CYS A 76 4.37 -4.93 -13.79
N HIS A 77 3.43 -5.19 -12.91
CA HIS A 77 3.49 -4.94 -11.48
C HIS A 77 3.91 -6.19 -10.72
N SER A 78 4.96 -6.08 -9.91
CA SER A 78 5.49 -7.18 -9.11
C SER A 78 5.11 -7.03 -7.64
N PHE A 79 4.71 -8.13 -7.01
CA PHE A 79 4.30 -8.18 -5.61
C PHE A 79 5.09 -9.26 -4.89
N VAL A 80 5.77 -8.91 -3.81
CA VAL A 80 6.52 -9.84 -2.97
C VAL A 80 5.60 -10.42 -1.92
N SER A 81 5.51 -11.75 -1.85
CA SER A 81 4.60 -12.44 -0.95
C SER A 81 5.20 -12.73 0.42
N THR A 82 4.33 -12.90 1.41
CA THR A 82 4.64 -13.56 2.67
C THR A 82 4.98 -15.03 2.46
N ASP A 83 5.51 -15.67 3.50
CA ASP A 83 5.99 -17.05 3.47
C ASP A 83 4.93 -18.11 3.84
N VAL A 84 3.71 -17.68 4.15
CA VAL A 84 2.60 -18.55 4.56
C VAL A 84 1.34 -18.21 3.79
N VAL A 85 0.66 -19.26 3.33
CA VAL A 85 -0.73 -19.22 2.89
C VAL A 85 -1.62 -19.62 4.07
N ASN A 86 -2.61 -18.81 4.40
CA ASN A 86 -3.51 -19.08 5.52
C ASN A 86 -4.58 -20.13 5.19
N ALA A 87 -5.45 -20.44 6.15
CA ALA A 87 -6.50 -21.45 6.01
C ALA A 87 -7.51 -21.13 4.88
N ASP A 88 -7.68 -19.84 4.55
CA ASP A 88 -8.56 -19.37 3.48
C ASP A 88 -7.88 -19.31 2.11
N LYS A 89 -6.70 -19.93 1.98
CA LYS A 89 -5.84 -19.93 0.79
C LYS A 89 -5.33 -18.53 0.43
N GLU A 90 -5.19 -17.66 1.42
CA GLU A 90 -4.76 -16.27 1.23
C GLU A 90 -3.29 -16.09 1.55
N VAL A 91 -2.64 -15.21 0.79
CA VAL A 91 -1.28 -14.75 1.00
C VAL A 91 -1.27 -13.23 1.01
N PHE A 92 -0.46 -12.66 1.88
CA PHE A 92 -0.30 -11.21 1.96
C PHE A 92 0.89 -10.81 1.08
N VAL A 93 0.79 -9.66 0.42
CA VAL A 93 1.78 -9.22 -0.55
C VAL A 93 2.11 -7.74 -0.40
N SER A 94 3.35 -7.39 -0.69
CA SER A 94 3.85 -6.02 -0.78
C SER A 94 4.20 -5.69 -2.22
N TYR A 95 3.72 -4.56 -2.72
CA TYR A 95 4.05 -4.10 -4.06
C TYR A 95 5.51 -3.64 -4.13
N ALA A 96 6.25 -4.12 -5.13
CA ALA A 96 7.63 -3.71 -5.41
C ALA A 96 7.61 -2.42 -6.26
N GLY A 97 7.32 -1.30 -5.62
CA GLY A 97 7.29 0.04 -6.24
C GLY A 97 8.68 0.60 -6.57
N ASN A 98 8.70 1.77 -7.19
CA ASN A 98 9.90 2.50 -7.58
C ASN A 98 9.68 4.02 -7.51
N PHE A 99 10.59 4.75 -6.86
CA PHE A 99 10.49 6.21 -6.69
C PHE A 99 10.69 7.03 -7.97
N LYS A 100 11.28 6.44 -9.02
CA LYS A 100 11.73 7.12 -10.24
C LYS A 100 10.89 6.80 -11.48
N GLN A 101 10.01 5.80 -11.41
CA GLN A 101 9.15 5.37 -12.51
C GLN A 101 7.70 5.68 -12.19
N THR A 102 7.10 6.62 -12.92
CA THR A 102 5.76 7.18 -12.62
C THR A 102 4.69 6.11 -12.37
N GLN A 103 4.57 5.12 -13.25
CA GLN A 103 3.58 4.04 -13.12
C GLN A 103 3.87 3.04 -11.97
N HIS A 104 5.02 3.18 -11.29
CA HIS A 104 5.44 2.38 -10.15
C HIS A 104 5.63 3.19 -8.87
N GLN A 105 5.26 4.49 -8.85
CA GLN A 105 5.46 5.41 -7.72
C GLN A 105 4.47 5.20 -6.56
N TYR A 106 4.23 3.94 -6.20
CA TYR A 106 3.25 3.57 -5.18
C TYR A 106 3.84 2.61 -4.15
N PHE A 107 3.40 2.78 -2.92
CA PHE A 107 3.43 1.75 -1.90
C PHE A 107 2.06 1.08 -1.83
N ALA A 108 2.02 -0.25 -1.89
CA ALA A 108 0.79 -0.98 -1.68
C ALA A 108 1.01 -2.28 -0.92
N VAL A 109 0.04 -2.61 -0.08
CA VAL A 109 -0.05 -3.89 0.62
C VAL A 109 -1.43 -4.47 0.31
N ALA A 110 -1.48 -5.75 -0.03
CA ALA A 110 -2.70 -6.41 -0.45
C ALA A 110 -2.77 -7.86 0.04
N ARG A 111 -3.96 -8.46 -0.05
CA ARG A 111 -4.18 -9.88 0.21
C ARG A 111 -4.74 -10.55 -1.01
N PHE A 112 -4.06 -11.57 -1.49
CA PHE A 112 -4.48 -12.34 -2.65
C PHE A 112 -4.87 -13.75 -2.20
N ARG A 113 -5.84 -14.36 -2.88
CA ARG A 113 -6.34 -15.70 -2.59
C ARG A 113 -6.16 -16.61 -3.80
N PHE A 114 -5.54 -17.76 -3.57
CA PHE A 114 -5.47 -18.83 -4.56
C PHE A 114 -6.85 -19.45 -4.78
N LEU A 115 -7.14 -19.82 -6.03
CA LEU A 115 -8.39 -20.49 -6.39
C LEU A 115 -8.28 -22.02 -6.37
N SER A 116 -7.06 -22.56 -6.41
CA SER A 116 -6.78 -23.99 -6.47
C SER A 116 -5.92 -24.48 -5.31
N ASP A 117 -6.21 -25.67 -4.78
CA ASP A 117 -5.37 -26.33 -3.77
C ASP A 117 -4.03 -26.81 -4.35
N ASP A 118 -3.98 -27.14 -5.64
CA ASP A 118 -2.75 -27.56 -6.32
C ASP A 118 -1.76 -26.39 -6.44
N ASP A 119 -2.28 -25.18 -6.67
CA ASP A 119 -1.49 -23.95 -6.70
C ASP A 119 -0.93 -23.64 -5.31
N VAL A 120 -1.77 -23.77 -4.26
CA VAL A 120 -1.34 -23.62 -2.87
C VAL A 120 -0.25 -24.63 -2.52
N ALA A 121 -0.39 -25.89 -2.93
CA ALA A 121 0.61 -26.93 -2.69
C ALA A 121 1.94 -26.61 -3.40
N THR A 122 1.89 -26.15 -4.64
CA THR A 122 3.07 -25.77 -5.43
C THR A 122 3.78 -24.55 -4.83
N PHE A 123 3.02 -23.53 -4.45
CA PHE A 123 3.54 -22.36 -3.73
C PHE A 123 4.23 -22.77 -2.43
N ASN A 124 3.55 -23.55 -1.58
CA ASN A 124 4.07 -23.97 -0.28
C ASN A 124 5.34 -24.83 -0.41
N ALA A 125 5.40 -25.72 -1.40
CA ALA A 125 6.60 -26.54 -1.66
C ALA A 125 7.81 -25.69 -2.10
N THR A 126 7.57 -24.54 -2.73
CA THR A 126 8.60 -23.64 -3.24
C THR A 126 9.06 -22.64 -2.18
N VAL A 127 8.12 -22.01 -1.46
CA VAL A 127 8.40 -20.98 -0.44
C VAL A 127 9.19 -21.54 0.76
N GLN A 128 9.06 -22.85 1.04
CA GLN A 128 9.88 -23.54 2.04
C GLN A 128 11.35 -23.69 1.63
N LYS A 129 11.65 -23.67 0.33
CA LYS A 129 13.00 -23.87 -0.21
C LYS A 129 13.67 -22.56 -0.58
N SER A 130 12.89 -21.60 -1.08
CA SER A 130 13.39 -20.33 -1.62
C SER A 130 12.46 -19.17 -1.27
N THR A 131 13.05 -18.04 -0.87
CA THR A 131 12.33 -16.77 -0.66
C THR A 131 13.23 -15.60 -1.09
N PRO A 132 12.69 -14.46 -1.54
CA PRO A 132 11.26 -14.14 -1.66
C PRO A 132 10.59 -14.85 -2.83
N ILE A 133 9.27 -15.05 -2.72
CA ILE A 133 8.41 -15.40 -3.86
C ILE A 133 7.77 -14.11 -4.37
N VAL A 134 7.79 -13.92 -5.69
CA VAL A 134 7.29 -12.71 -6.34
C VAL A 134 6.21 -13.10 -7.34
N LEU A 135 5.06 -12.43 -7.26
CA LEU A 135 3.96 -12.53 -8.19
C LEU A 135 4.04 -11.34 -9.15
N ARG A 136 3.88 -11.56 -10.46
CA ARG A 136 3.81 -10.50 -11.45
C ARG A 136 2.61 -10.74 -12.36
N ASN A 137 1.84 -9.70 -12.71
CA ASN A 137 0.79 -9.87 -13.71
C ASN A 137 1.40 -10.28 -15.06
N ILE A 138 0.59 -10.95 -15.88
CA ILE A 138 1.07 -11.53 -17.14
C ILE A 138 1.65 -10.45 -18.06
N GLN A 139 2.85 -10.70 -18.59
CA GLN A 139 3.59 -9.72 -19.39
C GLN A 139 2.87 -9.32 -20.68
N SER A 140 2.10 -10.24 -21.28
CA SER A 140 1.28 -9.94 -22.46
C SER A 140 0.01 -9.16 -22.15
N GLU A 141 -0.31 -8.95 -20.87
CA GLU A 141 -1.50 -8.24 -20.38
C GLU A 141 -1.10 -7.17 -19.34
N PRO A 142 -0.32 -6.15 -19.74
CA PRO A 142 0.05 -5.07 -18.85
C PRO A 142 -1.20 -4.30 -18.43
N LYS A 143 -1.23 -3.86 -17.17
CA LYS A 143 -2.36 -3.12 -16.57
C LYS A 143 -1.83 -1.91 -15.84
N ARG A 144 -2.68 -0.92 -15.55
CA ARG A 144 -2.34 0.09 -14.53
C ARG A 144 -2.44 -0.59 -13.17
N LEU A 145 -1.60 -0.18 -12.22
CA LEU A 145 -1.63 -0.77 -10.88
C LEU A 145 -3.00 -0.62 -10.23
N HIS A 146 -3.63 0.55 -10.39
CA HIS A 146 -4.98 0.80 -9.89
C HIS A 146 -5.99 -0.19 -10.49
N ASP A 147 -6.01 -0.37 -11.81
CA ASP A 147 -6.97 -1.26 -12.49
C ASP A 147 -6.71 -2.74 -12.18
N LEU A 148 -5.49 -3.10 -11.80
CA LEU A 148 -5.17 -4.43 -11.29
C LEU A 148 -5.69 -4.63 -9.86
N LEU A 149 -5.51 -3.62 -8.99
CA LEU A 149 -5.81 -3.70 -7.56
C LEU A 149 -7.24 -3.31 -7.18
N PHE A 150 -7.98 -2.64 -8.06
CA PHE A 150 -9.32 -2.15 -7.81
C PHE A 150 -10.23 -2.39 -9.01
N ASN A 151 -11.50 -2.63 -8.72
CA ASN A 151 -12.57 -2.71 -9.73
C ASN A 151 -13.54 -1.56 -9.49
N ASP A 152 -14.31 -1.21 -10.51
CA ASP A 152 -15.44 -0.29 -10.35
C ASP A 152 -16.43 -0.87 -9.33
N SER A 153 -17.06 0.02 -8.54
CA SER A 153 -17.87 -0.33 -7.38
C SER A 153 -19.06 -1.27 -7.67
N ASP A 154 -19.42 -1.41 -8.93
CA ASP A 154 -20.61 -2.13 -9.40
C ASP A 154 -20.26 -3.45 -10.12
N GLU A 155 -18.96 -3.79 -10.25
CA GLU A 155 -18.51 -4.99 -10.95
C GLU A 155 -18.09 -6.11 -9.99
N GLU A 156 -18.47 -7.35 -10.31
CA GLU A 156 -17.97 -8.50 -9.58
C GLU A 156 -16.47 -8.67 -9.86
N ARG A 157 -15.68 -8.78 -8.78
CA ARG A 157 -14.23 -8.89 -8.91
C ARG A 157 -13.82 -10.22 -9.54
N LEU A 158 -13.42 -10.16 -10.80
CA LEU A 158 -12.79 -11.27 -11.51
C LEU A 158 -11.42 -11.60 -10.90
N SER A 159 -11.00 -12.84 -11.08
CA SER A 159 -9.64 -13.25 -10.75
C SER A 159 -8.64 -12.72 -11.77
N GLU A 160 -7.43 -12.46 -11.31
CA GLU A 160 -6.32 -11.96 -12.10
C GLU A 160 -5.23 -13.02 -12.17
N LYS A 161 -4.62 -13.19 -13.34
CA LYS A 161 -3.59 -14.20 -13.54
C LYS A 161 -2.21 -13.63 -13.22
N PHE A 162 -1.43 -14.39 -12.46
CA PHE A 162 -0.08 -14.02 -12.06
C PHE A 162 0.92 -15.12 -12.37
N ASP A 163 2.09 -14.71 -12.84
CA ASP A 163 3.30 -15.50 -12.93
C ASP A 163 4.08 -15.40 -11.62
N PHE A 164 4.57 -16.54 -11.12
CA PHE A 164 5.27 -16.64 -9.85
C PHE A 164 6.75 -16.94 -10.05
N PHE A 165 7.60 -16.20 -9.37
CA PHE A 165 9.06 -16.26 -9.50
C PHE A 165 9.73 -16.42 -8.14
N VAL A 166 10.94 -17.00 -8.15
CA VAL A 166 11.86 -16.94 -7.01
C VAL A 166 12.74 -15.71 -7.20
N GLY A 167 12.64 -14.74 -6.29
CA GLY A 167 13.31 -13.45 -6.41
C GLY A 167 12.61 -12.47 -7.37
N LEU A 168 13.08 -11.22 -7.37
CA LEU A 168 12.57 -10.19 -8.29
C LEU A 168 12.88 -10.59 -9.75
N PRO A 169 11.88 -10.64 -10.64
CA PRO A 169 12.08 -11.15 -11.99
C PRO A 169 12.80 -10.13 -12.89
N THR A 170 13.73 -10.63 -13.70
CA THR A 170 14.36 -9.94 -14.83
C THR A 170 13.70 -10.34 -16.15
N GLU A 171 14.08 -9.73 -17.27
CA GLU A 171 13.58 -10.12 -18.61
C GLU A 171 13.82 -11.59 -18.96
N SER A 172 14.82 -12.23 -18.35
CA SER A 172 15.18 -13.63 -18.60
C SER A 172 14.56 -14.62 -17.61
N SER A 173 13.84 -14.13 -16.60
CA SER A 173 13.26 -14.95 -15.55
C SER A 173 12.10 -15.79 -16.09
N VAL A 174 12.08 -17.07 -15.73
CA VAL A 174 11.00 -18.00 -16.08
C VAL A 174 10.17 -18.26 -14.82
N PRO A 175 8.84 -18.13 -14.88
CA PRO A 175 8.00 -18.42 -13.72
C PRO A 175 8.01 -19.91 -13.38
N PHE A 176 7.97 -20.24 -12.10
CA PHE A 176 7.87 -21.63 -11.65
C PHE A 176 6.42 -22.13 -11.62
N MET A 177 5.45 -21.21 -11.58
CA MET A 177 4.02 -21.49 -11.75
C MET A 177 3.29 -20.24 -12.24
N THR A 178 2.10 -20.44 -12.80
CA THR A 178 1.15 -19.38 -13.16
C THR A 178 -0.19 -19.76 -12.54
N ALA A 179 -0.84 -18.83 -11.84
CA ALA A 179 -2.11 -19.10 -11.18
C ALA A 179 -3.07 -17.92 -11.28
N ASP A 180 -4.37 -18.23 -11.33
CA ASP A 180 -5.44 -17.26 -11.19
C ASP A 180 -5.67 -16.96 -9.70
N MET A 181 -5.61 -15.68 -9.34
CA MET A 181 -5.69 -15.19 -7.97
C MET A 181 -6.86 -14.23 -7.83
N LYS A 182 -7.60 -14.34 -6.73
CA LYS A 182 -8.57 -13.31 -6.34
C LYS A 182 -7.89 -12.32 -5.41
N ILE A 183 -7.92 -11.04 -5.74
CA ILE A 183 -7.44 -9.99 -4.83
C ILE A 183 -8.57 -9.68 -3.84
N VAL A 184 -8.34 -9.95 -2.56
CA VAL A 184 -9.35 -9.93 -1.49
C VAL A 184 -9.49 -8.55 -0.89
N ASP A 185 -8.38 -7.91 -0.54
CA ASP A 185 -8.33 -6.56 0.00
C ASP A 185 -7.00 -5.87 -0.33
N VAL A 186 -7.00 -4.54 -0.20
CA VAL A 186 -5.86 -3.65 -0.39
C VAL A 186 -5.89 -2.63 0.76
N PRO A 187 -5.40 -3.00 1.97
CA PRO A 187 -5.43 -2.11 3.14
C PRO A 187 -4.64 -0.80 2.92
N ARG A 188 -3.63 -0.82 2.05
CA ARG A 188 -2.82 0.37 1.75
C ARG A 188 -2.55 0.51 0.27
N TYR A 189 -2.72 1.73 -0.23
CA TYR A 189 -2.38 2.15 -1.58
C TYR A 189 -2.04 3.65 -1.56
N ASP A 190 -0.74 3.96 -1.50
CA ASP A 190 -0.24 5.32 -1.36
C ASP A 190 0.72 5.67 -2.48
N HIS A 191 0.66 6.91 -2.95
CA HIS A 191 1.67 7.48 -3.82
C HIS A 191 2.89 7.90 -2.99
N PHE A 192 4.10 7.68 -3.52
CA PHE A 192 5.36 8.06 -2.84
C PHE A 192 5.61 9.58 -2.72
N ASP A 193 4.72 10.42 -3.26
CA ASP A 193 4.89 11.87 -3.24
C ASP A 193 4.20 12.43 -1.98
N VAL A 194 4.88 12.18 -0.86
CA VAL A 194 4.52 12.71 0.46
C VAL A 194 4.96 14.18 0.56
N ALA A 195 4.15 15.00 1.23
CA ALA A 195 4.37 16.44 1.32
C ALA A 195 5.52 16.84 2.27
N ASP A 196 5.91 15.95 3.18
CA ASP A 196 7.01 16.18 4.11
C ASP A 196 8.35 16.08 3.36
N ASP A 197 9.39 16.80 3.79
CA ASP A 197 10.76 16.73 3.27
C ASP A 197 11.72 15.93 4.19
N GLN A 198 11.34 15.60 5.44
CA GLN A 198 12.15 14.85 6.40
C GLN A 198 11.68 13.39 6.63
N TYR A 199 12.62 12.46 6.85
CA TYR A 199 12.25 11.12 7.31
C TYR A 199 11.60 11.19 8.69
N PRO A 200 10.67 10.27 9.02
CA PRO A 200 10.17 10.15 10.38
C PRO A 200 11.31 9.80 11.35
N ASP A 201 11.13 10.10 12.63
CA ASP A 201 12.12 9.77 13.66
C ASP A 201 12.35 8.26 13.76
N SER A 202 11.28 7.47 13.64
CA SER A 202 11.30 6.01 13.67
C SER A 202 10.79 5.41 12.35
N ALA A 203 11.27 4.22 11.99
CA ALA A 203 10.80 3.51 10.81
C ALA A 203 9.34 3.09 10.97
N THR A 204 8.51 3.44 9.98
CA THR A 204 7.09 3.11 9.96
C THR A 204 6.84 1.82 9.18
N TYR A 205 5.99 0.98 9.74
CA TYR A 205 5.52 -0.27 9.14
C TYR A 205 4.01 -0.35 9.22
N ILE A 206 3.37 -1.08 8.31
CA ILE A 206 1.98 -1.49 8.47
C ILE A 206 1.95 -2.83 9.18
N LEU A 207 1.34 -2.87 10.36
CA LEU A 207 0.97 -4.10 11.05
C LEU A 207 -0.28 -4.69 10.40
N TYR A 208 -0.10 -5.79 9.66
CA TYR A 208 -1.12 -6.39 8.81
C TYR A 208 -1.09 -7.92 8.89
N GLY A 209 -2.25 -8.58 8.73
CA GLY A 209 -2.31 -10.04 8.69
C GLY A 209 -3.64 -10.64 9.13
N ASP A 210 -3.57 -11.76 9.82
CA ASP A 210 -4.71 -12.45 10.43
C ASP A 210 -4.40 -12.87 11.88
N VAL A 211 -5.41 -13.38 12.60
CA VAL A 211 -5.29 -13.74 14.02
C VAL A 211 -4.19 -14.79 14.28
N GLY A 212 -3.79 -15.56 13.27
CA GLY A 212 -2.71 -16.54 13.35
C GLY A 212 -1.35 -16.03 12.87
N ASN A 213 -1.31 -15.02 11.99
CA ASN A 213 -0.09 -14.54 11.35
C ASN A 213 -0.09 -13.02 11.26
N ALA A 214 0.77 -12.36 12.04
CA ALA A 214 1.01 -10.92 11.95
C ALA A 214 2.32 -10.62 11.23
N TYR A 215 2.29 -9.58 10.39
CA TYR A 215 3.42 -9.10 9.62
C TYR A 215 3.56 -7.58 9.77
N LEU A 216 4.79 -7.10 9.70
CA LEU A 216 5.11 -5.68 9.53
C LEU A 216 5.61 -5.48 8.09
N PHE A 217 4.96 -4.60 7.35
CA PHE A 217 5.35 -4.20 6.00
C PHE A 217 5.97 -2.81 6.07
N HIS A 218 7.27 -2.67 5.78
CA HIS A 218 7.90 -1.35 5.83
C HIS A 218 7.20 -0.41 4.85
N THR A 219 6.84 0.79 5.32
CA THR A 219 6.26 1.85 4.51
C THR A 219 7.37 2.79 4.08
N PRO A 220 7.81 2.75 2.81
CA PRO A 220 8.80 3.68 2.31
C PRO A 220 8.23 5.08 2.35
N THR A 221 9.04 6.03 2.80
CA THR A 221 8.61 7.43 2.89
C THR A 221 9.26 8.27 1.81
N LYS A 222 10.57 8.07 1.55
CA LYS A 222 11.36 8.97 0.67
C LYS A 222 12.53 8.27 0.02
N ASP A 223 12.89 8.74 -1.18
CA ASP A 223 14.11 8.29 -1.85
C ASP A 223 15.38 8.89 -1.21
N PRO A 224 16.37 8.07 -0.80
CA PRO A 224 16.39 6.60 -0.90
C PRO A 224 15.66 5.89 0.25
N ASP A 225 15.08 4.72 -0.01
CA ASP A 225 14.49 3.88 1.04
C ASP A 225 14.69 2.38 0.77
N TYR A 226 14.01 1.52 1.53
CA TYR A 226 14.02 0.08 1.33
C TYR A 226 12.61 -0.53 1.36
N LEU A 227 12.52 -1.82 1.00
CA LEU A 227 11.31 -2.62 1.16
C LEU A 227 11.63 -3.91 1.91
N GLN A 228 10.80 -4.18 2.93
CA GLN A 228 10.96 -5.32 3.82
C GLN A 228 9.60 -5.79 4.33
N ILE A 229 9.45 -7.11 4.44
CA ILE A 229 8.35 -7.75 5.19
C ILE A 229 8.94 -8.49 6.38
N VAL A 230 8.34 -8.32 7.55
CA VAL A 230 8.78 -8.97 8.80
C VAL A 230 7.63 -9.79 9.34
N ARG A 231 7.81 -11.10 9.46
CA ARG A 231 6.87 -11.97 10.14
C ARG A 231 7.15 -11.96 11.64
N LEU A 232 6.11 -11.79 12.43
CA LEU A 232 6.18 -11.85 13.89
C LEU A 232 5.90 -13.27 14.40
N THR A 233 6.50 -13.65 15.53
CA THR A 233 6.26 -14.97 16.13
C THR A 233 4.84 -15.11 16.68
N GLU A 234 4.23 -13.98 17.06
CA GLU A 234 2.88 -13.90 17.59
C GLU A 234 2.26 -12.55 17.21
N VAL A 235 0.93 -12.50 17.25
CA VAL A 235 0.20 -11.24 17.10
C VAL A 235 0.49 -10.33 18.30
N PRO A 236 0.85 -9.05 18.09
CA PRO A 236 1.13 -8.11 19.18
C PRO A 236 -0.03 -7.96 20.18
N LYS A 237 0.33 -7.69 21.43
CA LYS A 237 -0.64 -7.36 22.48
C LYS A 237 -1.25 -5.98 22.25
N GLY A 238 -2.42 -5.73 22.84
CA GLY A 238 -3.11 -4.44 22.77
C GLY A 238 -4.12 -4.30 21.63
N LEU A 239 -4.22 -5.27 20.72
CA LEU A 239 -5.22 -5.26 19.63
C LEU A 239 -6.65 -5.66 20.06
N GLY A 240 -6.94 -5.66 21.37
CA GLY A 240 -8.23 -6.08 21.91
C GLY A 240 -8.47 -7.60 21.88
N ASP A 241 -9.75 -7.98 21.87
CA ASP A 241 -10.19 -9.36 21.80
C ASP A 241 -10.00 -9.98 20.40
N SER A 242 -10.35 -11.26 20.22
CA SER A 242 -10.14 -11.97 18.95
C SER A 242 -10.88 -11.34 17.76
N THR A 243 -12.04 -10.74 17.99
CA THR A 243 -12.86 -10.09 16.95
C THR A 243 -12.23 -8.76 16.57
N GLU A 244 -11.85 -7.97 17.55
CA GLU A 244 -11.25 -6.66 17.35
C GLU A 244 -9.88 -6.78 16.67
N LYS A 245 -9.06 -7.72 17.13
CA LYS A 245 -7.78 -8.07 16.52
C LYS A 245 -7.94 -8.44 15.05
N ALA A 246 -8.95 -9.24 14.71
CA ALA A 246 -9.21 -9.63 13.33
C ALA A 246 -9.55 -8.41 12.46
N VAL A 247 -10.29 -7.43 12.99
CA VAL A 247 -10.63 -6.18 12.28
C VAL A 247 -9.38 -5.32 12.08
N ILE A 248 -8.61 -5.08 13.14
CA ILE A 248 -7.42 -4.22 13.08
C ILE A 248 -6.39 -4.81 12.12
N LEU A 249 -6.07 -6.10 12.26
CA LEU A 249 -5.13 -6.78 11.37
C LEU A 249 -5.64 -6.86 9.93
N LYS A 250 -6.95 -6.88 9.70
CA LYS A 250 -7.52 -6.83 8.36
C LYS A 250 -7.44 -5.44 7.74
N GLN A 251 -7.57 -4.38 8.53
CA GLN A 251 -7.47 -3.01 8.04
C GLN A 251 -6.02 -2.58 7.83
N GLY A 252 -5.09 -3.17 8.58
CA GLY A 252 -3.73 -2.68 8.66
C GLY A 252 -3.66 -1.41 9.52
N VAL A 253 -2.67 -1.32 10.40
CA VAL A 253 -2.42 -0.11 11.20
C VAL A 253 -0.96 0.29 11.09
N ASP A 254 -0.74 1.60 11.05
CA ASP A 254 0.62 2.15 11.09
C ASP A 254 1.23 1.88 12.47
N ALA A 255 2.44 1.34 12.45
CA ALA A 255 3.22 0.96 13.60
C ALA A 255 4.64 1.49 13.45
N GLU A 256 5.06 2.31 14.40
CA GLU A 256 6.43 2.82 14.49
C GLU A 256 7.30 1.79 15.18
N LEU A 257 8.44 1.46 14.59
CA LEU A 257 9.41 0.54 15.16
C LEU A 257 10.44 1.33 15.99
N LEU A 258 10.26 1.32 17.31
CA LEU A 258 11.01 2.17 18.22
C LEU A 258 12.50 1.80 18.23
N GLY A 259 13.36 2.82 18.16
CA GLY A 259 14.82 2.66 18.15
C GLY A 259 15.40 2.28 16.78
N VAL A 260 14.56 2.09 15.75
CA VAL A 260 14.99 1.95 14.36
C VAL A 260 14.74 3.29 13.65
N PRO A 261 15.79 3.96 13.13
CA PRO A 261 15.62 5.27 12.50
C PRO A 261 14.71 5.17 11.27
N GLY A 262 13.89 6.21 11.03
CA GLY A 262 13.06 6.25 9.83
C GLY A 262 13.84 6.46 8.53
N ALA A 263 15.05 7.04 8.62
CA ALA A 263 15.96 7.10 7.50
C ALA A 263 16.65 5.74 7.26
N PRO A 264 16.92 5.35 5.99
CA PRO A 264 17.57 4.09 5.68
C PRO A 264 18.97 4.00 6.30
N THR A 265 19.33 2.81 6.78
CA THR A 265 20.68 2.55 7.27
C THR A 265 21.61 2.26 6.10
N VAL A 266 22.72 3.01 6.00
CA VAL A 266 23.70 2.87 4.91
C VAL A 266 25.04 2.36 5.45
N GLN A 267 25.56 1.28 4.85
CA GLN A 267 26.89 0.74 5.11
C GLN A 267 27.63 0.55 3.78
N ASP A 268 28.87 1.01 3.68
CA ASP A 268 29.69 0.96 2.45
C ASP A 268 28.96 1.47 1.20
N GLY A 269 28.14 2.51 1.35
CA GLY A 269 27.37 3.12 0.27
C GLY A 269 26.16 2.30 -0.20
N LYS A 270 25.77 1.25 0.54
CA LYS A 270 24.59 0.43 0.26
C LYS A 270 23.59 0.51 1.40
N ILE A 271 22.31 0.52 1.06
CA ILE A 271 21.24 0.38 2.05
C ILE A 271 21.26 -1.07 2.55
N VAL A 272 21.26 -1.22 3.87
CA VAL A 272 21.30 -2.52 4.55
C VAL A 272 20.08 -2.68 5.43
N ASP A 273 19.77 -3.94 5.77
CA ASP A 273 18.70 -4.27 6.70
C ASP A 273 18.93 -3.62 8.07
N PRO A 274 18.06 -2.70 8.52
CA PRO A 274 18.25 -2.01 9.78
C PRO A 274 17.89 -2.89 10.99
N LEU A 275 17.24 -4.05 10.76
CA LEU A 275 16.80 -4.93 11.83
C LEU A 275 17.91 -5.91 12.23
N THR A 276 18.84 -5.48 13.08
CA THR A 276 19.99 -6.30 13.54
C THR A 276 19.67 -7.23 14.72
N ASP A 277 18.65 -6.91 15.51
CA ASP A 277 18.15 -7.69 16.64
C ASP A 277 16.93 -8.56 16.28
N SER A 278 16.51 -9.41 17.23
CA SER A 278 15.34 -10.28 17.12
C SER A 278 14.10 -9.76 17.86
N LYS A 279 14.25 -8.70 18.66
CA LYS A 279 13.20 -8.13 19.49
C LYS A 279 13.20 -6.62 19.35
N TYR A 280 12.01 -6.04 19.22
CA TYR A 280 11.80 -4.61 19.09
C TYR A 280 10.54 -4.23 19.84
N ASP A 281 10.42 -2.96 20.18
CA ASP A 281 9.15 -2.40 20.61
C ASP A 281 8.51 -1.67 19.42
N ILE A 282 7.19 -1.83 19.29
CA ILE A 282 6.38 -1.06 18.34
C ILE A 282 5.44 -0.13 19.09
N ASN A 283 5.18 1.04 18.50
CA ASN A 283 4.13 1.96 18.92
C ASN A 283 3.06 2.03 17.83
N PHE A 284 1.79 1.87 18.18
CA PHE A 284 0.68 1.98 17.24
C PHE A 284 -0.60 2.46 17.93
N VAL A 285 -1.54 2.96 17.14
CA VAL A 285 -2.87 3.37 17.62
C VAL A 285 -3.83 2.19 17.53
N GLY A 286 -4.31 1.75 18.70
CA GLY A 286 -5.27 0.67 18.85
C GLY A 286 -6.73 1.14 18.81
N ILE A 287 -7.59 0.32 19.41
CA ILE A 287 -9.03 0.54 19.47
C ILE A 287 -9.32 1.80 20.28
N GLN A 288 -10.33 2.56 19.86
CA GLN A 288 -10.73 3.83 20.52
C GLN A 288 -9.62 4.90 20.54
N GLY A 289 -8.58 4.75 19.72
CA GLY A 289 -7.48 5.72 19.66
C GLY A 289 -6.46 5.58 20.79
N GLU A 290 -6.42 4.44 21.48
CA GLU A 290 -5.42 4.19 22.52
C GLU A 290 -4.03 3.98 21.89
N GLU A 291 -3.05 4.79 22.30
CA GLU A 291 -1.64 4.57 21.93
C GLU A 291 -1.07 3.39 22.71
N ILE A 292 -0.55 2.40 21.99
CA ILE A 292 -0.04 1.16 22.55
C ILE A 292 1.42 0.99 22.18
N THR A 293 2.26 0.88 23.20
CA THR A 293 3.64 0.40 23.05
C THR A 293 3.74 -1.05 23.50
N THR A 294 4.27 -1.92 22.66
CA THR A 294 4.40 -3.35 22.96
C THR A 294 5.61 -3.99 22.29
N GLY A 295 6.18 -4.99 22.97
CA GLY A 295 7.30 -5.76 22.45
C GLY A 295 6.86 -6.81 21.43
N VAL A 296 7.62 -6.92 20.35
CA VAL A 296 7.43 -7.90 19.27
C VAL A 296 8.72 -8.69 19.04
N VAL A 297 8.56 -9.93 18.57
CA VAL A 297 9.68 -10.81 18.25
C VAL A 297 9.63 -11.17 16.77
N VAL A 298 10.75 -10.92 16.09
CA VAL A 298 10.91 -11.22 14.67
C VAL A 298 11.09 -12.73 14.50
N GLN A 299 10.18 -13.34 13.74
CA GLN A 299 10.29 -14.75 13.35
C GLN A 299 11.09 -14.91 12.06
N LYS A 300 10.78 -14.08 11.05
CA LYS A 300 11.40 -14.14 9.73
C LYS A 300 11.42 -12.75 9.10
N LYS A 301 12.48 -12.45 8.37
CA LYS A 301 12.59 -11.24 7.56
C LYS A 301 12.65 -11.61 6.08
N ILE A 302 11.94 -10.86 5.26
CA ILE A 302 12.00 -10.91 3.81
C ILE A 302 12.49 -9.53 3.37
N TRP A 303 13.80 -9.40 3.23
CA TRP A 303 14.44 -8.24 2.63
C TRP A 303 14.48 -8.46 1.12
N PHE A 304 13.86 -7.57 0.35
CA PHE A 304 13.75 -7.76 -1.10
C PHE A 304 14.14 -6.55 -1.92
N ASP A 305 14.29 -5.37 -1.31
CA ASP A 305 14.76 -4.22 -2.04
C ASP A 305 15.44 -3.17 -1.14
N GLY A 306 16.62 -2.72 -1.56
CA GLY A 306 17.26 -1.49 -1.08
C GLY A 306 17.98 -0.77 -2.22
N GLU A 307 17.72 -1.18 -3.47
CA GLU A 307 18.42 -0.67 -4.66
C GLU A 307 17.46 -0.41 -5.82
N VAL A 308 16.56 -1.34 -6.15
CA VAL A 308 15.63 -1.22 -7.28
C VAL A 308 14.61 -0.11 -7.03
N LEU A 309 14.07 0.01 -5.82
CA LEU A 309 13.19 1.10 -5.38
C LEU A 309 13.75 2.49 -5.70
N ASN A 310 15.08 2.64 -5.58
CA ASN A 310 15.78 3.93 -5.62
C ASN A 310 16.40 4.24 -6.99
N LYS A 311 16.50 3.25 -7.89
CA LYS A 311 17.16 3.40 -9.19
C LYS A 311 16.18 3.87 -10.27
N SER A 312 16.64 4.78 -11.10
CA SER A 312 16.09 4.94 -12.46
C SER A 312 16.55 3.74 -13.29
N GLN A 313 15.61 2.92 -13.79
CA GLN A 313 15.94 1.89 -14.78
C GLN A 313 16.03 2.51 -16.18
#